data_AF-A0A3N1TWG9-F1
#
_entry.id   AF-A0A3N1TWG9-F1
#
_cell.length_a   1.000
_cell.length_b   1.000
_cell.length_c   1.000
_cell.angle_alpha   90.00
_cell.angle_beta   90.00
_cell.angle_gamma   90.00
#
_symmetry.space_group_name_H-M   'P 1'
#
loop_
_entity.id
_entity.type
_entity.pdbx_description
1 polymer ?
#
loop_
_entity_poly.entity_id
_entity_poly.type
_entity_poly.pdbx_seq_one_letter_code
_entity_poly.pdbx_strand_id
1 'polypeptide(L)'
;MTDTADRPTQVTGDEAKRIKRETLGIADRTKHRGRASTAMRSRAKEPGTQQRVYRYRCYPTQSQAEQLEKTFGACRWVYNEGLALRADAWERHRVSVGFAESCRALTGWRQASGTSWLREVSSTVLQQSLRHLDGAFTRFFRQNAKYPQRKRKHRSRDSATYVRTGFRWTEDPERPGTGLVTLAKQTVPLDVRWSRPLPAGAAPVKLSVTRDRAGRYFVAVLVEERIEPLPAAFVADGREPRAVGIDLGLAALVTLDDGTKVDHPRLLKKHGKELARLQRGLHRKKKGSKNRAKARERIARLYALISDVRGDTLDQLTTRLVRENQVLVVEDLAIMNLLRPAVGKGRRRKARLSRSIIDAAWGELIRQLRYKCAWYGRTLVIVDRFFPSTRRCSGCHAKGPSLDMAVREWTCAECGAVHDRDVNAAQNLREEGMRLYWLVASALPPGRTPPSAIKASEPADVLLAA
;
A
#
# COMPACT_ATOMS: atom_id res chain seq x y z
N MET A 1 34.83 27.32 -6.48
CA MET A 1 35.55 26.06 -6.72
C MET A 1 35.53 25.27 -5.43
N THR A 2 34.45 24.54 -5.18
CA THR A 2 34.25 23.78 -3.94
C THR A 2 34.33 22.30 -4.24
N ASP A 3 35.51 21.76 -3.98
CA ASP A 3 35.82 20.42 -3.50
C ASP A 3 34.91 19.30 -4.03
N THR A 4 35.29 18.73 -5.17
CA THR A 4 34.87 17.39 -5.58
C THR A 4 35.46 16.39 -4.60
N ALA A 5 34.83 16.24 -3.43
CA ALA A 5 35.15 15.19 -2.49
C ALA A 5 35.09 13.85 -3.22
N ASP A 6 36.25 13.20 -3.31
CA ASP A 6 36.49 11.94 -4.00
C ASP A 6 35.43 10.93 -3.56
N ARG A 7 34.52 10.57 -4.47
CA ARG A 7 33.44 9.64 -4.15
C ARG A 7 34.12 8.29 -3.90
N PRO A 8 33.96 7.69 -2.71
CA PRO A 8 34.73 6.51 -2.39
C PRO A 8 34.41 5.38 -3.36
N THR A 9 35.44 4.90 -4.05
CA THR A 9 35.34 3.86 -5.07
C THR A 9 34.95 2.53 -4.44
N GLN A 10 34.00 1.84 -5.08
CA GLN A 10 33.53 0.54 -4.62
C GLN A 10 34.62 -0.52 -4.81
N VAL A 11 34.86 -1.31 -3.77
CA VAL A 11 35.75 -2.47 -3.84
C VAL A 11 35.02 -3.66 -4.47
N THR A 12 35.60 -4.24 -5.53
CA THR A 12 35.03 -5.34 -6.33
C THR A 12 36.02 -6.50 -6.48
N GLY A 13 35.63 -7.56 -7.20
CA GLY A 13 36.54 -8.67 -7.53
C GLY A 13 36.94 -9.51 -6.32
N ASP A 14 38.17 -10.04 -6.35
CA ASP A 14 38.67 -10.97 -5.34
C ASP A 14 38.96 -10.28 -4.00
N GLU A 15 39.34 -9.01 -4.04
CA GLU A 15 39.45 -8.16 -2.85
C GLU A 15 38.14 -8.12 -2.07
N ALA A 16 37.03 -7.84 -2.75
CA ALA A 16 35.71 -7.82 -2.14
C ALA A 16 35.30 -9.21 -1.59
N LYS A 17 35.70 -10.30 -2.25
CA LYS A 17 35.45 -11.67 -1.75
C LYS A 17 36.25 -11.94 -0.48
N ARG A 18 37.52 -11.54 -0.44
CA ARG A 18 38.41 -11.71 0.71
C ARG A 18 37.86 -10.96 1.92
N ILE A 19 37.55 -9.68 1.77
CA ILE A 19 36.94 -8.84 2.82
C ILE A 19 35.63 -9.49 3.34
N LYS A 20 34.77 -9.98 2.44
CA LYS A 20 33.53 -10.65 2.84
C LYS A 20 33.80 -11.89 3.70
N ARG A 21 34.77 -12.71 3.32
CA ARG A 21 35.08 -13.96 4.02
C ARG A 21 35.78 -13.73 5.34
N GLU A 22 36.88 -12.98 5.32
CA GLU A 22 37.83 -12.87 6.43
C GLU A 22 37.41 -11.79 7.42
N THR A 23 36.86 -10.66 6.94
CA THR A 23 36.52 -9.52 7.79
C THR A 23 35.05 -9.53 8.21
N LEU A 24 34.14 -9.84 7.27
CA LEU A 24 32.69 -9.80 7.54
C LEU A 24 32.12 -11.16 7.99
N GLY A 25 32.94 -12.21 8.07
CA GLY A 25 32.52 -13.56 8.47
C GLY A 25 31.49 -14.21 7.52
N ILE A 26 31.41 -13.74 6.28
CA ILE A 26 30.48 -14.26 5.27
C ILE A 26 31.15 -15.44 4.57
N ALA A 27 30.90 -16.64 5.07
CA ALA A 27 31.48 -17.89 4.55
C ALA A 27 31.35 -18.04 3.02
N ASP A 28 32.36 -18.60 2.37
CA ASP A 28 32.35 -18.90 0.93
C ASP A 28 31.38 -20.04 0.57
N ARG A 29 30.93 -20.07 -0.70
CA ARG A 29 30.19 -21.23 -1.24
C ARG A 29 31.17 -22.39 -1.48
N THR A 30 31.64 -23.06 -0.43
CA THR A 30 32.50 -24.25 -0.58
C THR A 30 31.77 -25.42 -1.23
N LYS A 31 30.48 -25.61 -0.92
CA LYS A 31 29.68 -26.77 -1.38
C LYS A 31 29.25 -26.74 -2.86
N HIS A 32 29.58 -25.69 -3.61
CA HIS A 32 29.11 -25.50 -4.99
C HIS A 32 30.21 -25.05 -5.97
N ARG A 33 31.50 -25.15 -5.61
CA ARG A 33 32.59 -24.76 -6.52
C ARG A 33 32.58 -25.50 -7.86
N GLY A 34 32.04 -26.73 -7.91
CA GLY A 34 31.89 -27.52 -9.14
C GLY A 34 30.51 -27.44 -9.82
N ARG A 35 29.57 -26.61 -9.34
CA ARG A 35 28.22 -26.50 -9.93
C ARG A 35 28.05 -25.09 -10.49
N ALA A 36 27.96 -24.97 -11.82
CA ALA A 36 27.70 -23.71 -12.49
C ALA A 36 26.53 -22.97 -11.82
N SER A 37 26.68 -21.67 -11.58
CA SER A 37 25.63 -20.87 -10.95
C SER A 37 24.39 -20.87 -11.83
N THR A 38 23.43 -21.75 -11.55
CA THR A 38 22.13 -21.67 -12.20
C THR A 38 21.47 -20.38 -11.72
N ALA A 39 21.13 -19.50 -12.66
CA ALA A 39 20.37 -18.29 -12.34
C ALA A 39 19.12 -18.70 -11.55
N MET A 40 18.85 -18.03 -10.43
CA MET A 40 17.59 -18.22 -9.72
C MET A 40 16.47 -17.87 -10.70
N ARG A 41 15.79 -18.87 -11.27
CA ARG A 41 14.56 -18.64 -12.01
C ARG A 41 13.56 -18.09 -11.00
N SER A 42 13.18 -16.81 -11.14
CA SER A 42 11.96 -16.33 -10.51
C SER A 42 10.84 -17.26 -10.98
N ARG A 43 9.86 -17.54 -10.11
CA ARG A 43 8.63 -18.15 -10.59
C ARG A 43 8.10 -17.22 -11.68
N ALA A 44 8.11 -17.68 -12.93
CA ALA A 44 7.48 -16.94 -14.01
C ALA A 44 6.02 -16.80 -13.61
N LYS A 45 5.56 -15.55 -13.50
CA LYS A 45 4.15 -15.26 -13.29
C LYS A 45 3.41 -15.86 -14.48
N GLU A 46 2.38 -16.67 -14.23
CA GLU A 46 1.59 -17.23 -15.32
C GLU A 46 1.05 -16.08 -16.20
N PRO A 47 1.21 -16.15 -17.53
CA PRO A 47 0.77 -15.09 -18.42
C PRO A 47 -0.71 -14.73 -18.19
N GLY A 48 -1.00 -13.42 -18.10
CA GLY A 48 -2.35 -12.92 -17.83
C GLY A 48 -2.84 -13.06 -16.38
N THR A 49 -2.04 -13.60 -15.46
CA THR A 49 -2.39 -13.59 -14.03
C THR A 49 -1.92 -12.31 -13.35
N GLN A 50 -2.50 -12.00 -12.19
CA GLN A 50 -2.15 -10.91 -11.29
C GLN A 50 -1.94 -11.44 -9.88
N GLN A 51 -1.05 -10.80 -9.13
CA GLN A 51 -0.82 -11.13 -7.72
C GLN A 51 -1.80 -10.36 -6.85
N ARG A 52 -2.69 -11.08 -6.15
CA ARG A 52 -3.68 -10.47 -5.25
C ARG A 52 -3.55 -11.00 -3.83
N VAL A 53 -3.74 -10.09 -2.88
CA VAL A 53 -3.64 -10.41 -1.45
C VAL A 53 -5.04 -10.43 -0.83
N TYR A 54 -5.40 -11.58 -0.27
CA TYR A 54 -6.61 -11.78 0.51
C TYR A 54 -6.26 -11.78 1.98
N ARG A 55 -6.77 -10.79 2.71
CA ARG A 55 -6.53 -10.66 4.15
C ARG A 55 -7.72 -11.18 4.95
N TYR A 56 -7.43 -12.03 5.93
CA TYR A 56 -8.38 -12.66 6.84
C TYR A 56 -7.99 -12.44 8.30
N ARG A 57 -8.99 -12.47 9.20
CA ARG A 57 -8.74 -12.58 10.65
C ARG A 57 -8.31 -14.02 10.95
N CYS A 58 -7.39 -14.19 11.87
CA CYS A 58 -7.10 -15.48 12.48
C CYS A 58 -6.95 -15.37 13.99
N TYR A 59 -7.12 -16.49 14.68
CA TYR A 59 -7.16 -16.60 16.13
C TYR A 59 -6.17 -17.69 16.57
N PRO A 60 -4.86 -17.37 16.63
CA PRO A 60 -3.87 -18.34 17.08
C PRO A 60 -4.17 -18.79 18.51
N THR A 61 -3.96 -20.07 18.79
CA THR A 61 -3.89 -20.60 20.17
C THR A 61 -2.74 -19.94 20.93
N GLN A 62 -2.70 -20.08 22.25
CA GLN A 62 -1.61 -19.51 23.07
C GLN A 62 -0.22 -19.98 22.58
N SER A 63 -0.05 -21.28 22.36
CA SER A 63 1.20 -21.85 21.82
C SER A 63 1.56 -21.27 20.44
N GLN A 64 0.59 -21.16 19.53
CA GLN A 64 0.82 -20.55 18.22
C GLN A 64 1.20 -19.06 18.34
N ALA A 65 0.56 -18.31 19.24
CA ALA A 65 0.83 -16.90 19.48
C ALA A 65 2.24 -16.67 20.04
N GLU A 66 2.69 -17.50 20.98
CA GLU A 66 4.05 -17.50 21.52
C GLU A 66 5.09 -17.78 20.43
N GLN A 67 4.83 -18.79 19.59
CA GLN A 67 5.72 -19.12 18.48
C GLN A 67 5.77 -18.02 17.41
N LEU A 68 4.64 -17.35 17.15
CA LEU A 68 4.59 -16.16 16.29
C LEU A 68 5.37 -14.99 16.89
N GLU A 69 5.31 -14.77 18.20
CA GLU A 69 6.08 -13.72 18.86
C GLU A 69 7.60 -13.94 18.73
N LYS A 70 8.06 -15.18 18.94
CA LYS A 70 9.46 -15.58 18.68
C LYS A 70 9.83 -15.32 17.21
N THR A 71 8.96 -15.73 16.28
CA THR A 71 9.14 -15.51 14.84
C THR A 71 9.26 -14.04 14.50
N PHE A 72 8.36 -13.18 14.98
CA PHE A 72 8.40 -11.73 14.73
C PHE A 72 9.67 -11.09 15.31
N GLY A 73 10.11 -11.54 16.49
CA GLY A 73 11.37 -11.14 17.10
C GLY A 73 12.57 -11.50 16.22
N ALA A 74 12.65 -12.75 15.78
CA ALA A 74 13.71 -13.27 14.92
C ALA A 74 13.77 -12.53 13.57
N CYS A 75 12.63 -12.36 12.90
CA CYS A 75 12.55 -11.59 11.65
C CYS A 75 13.03 -10.15 11.81
N ARG A 76 12.67 -9.51 12.93
CA ARG A 76 13.10 -8.14 13.23
C ARG A 76 14.61 -8.06 13.45
N TRP A 77 15.15 -8.99 14.21
CA TRP A 77 16.59 -9.08 14.49
C TRP A 77 17.37 -9.32 13.19
N VAL A 78 17.01 -10.35 12.42
CA VAL A 78 17.68 -10.69 11.14
C VAL A 78 17.63 -9.53 10.14
N TYR A 79 16.51 -8.81 10.04
CA TYR A 79 16.43 -7.61 9.20
C TYR A 79 17.42 -6.54 9.66
N ASN A 80 17.51 -6.30 10.97
CA ASN A 80 18.38 -5.28 11.54
C ASN A 80 19.86 -5.63 11.40
N GLU A 81 20.23 -6.89 11.62
CA GLU A 81 21.60 -7.37 11.44
C GLU A 81 22.01 -7.37 9.97
N GLY A 82 21.10 -7.75 9.06
CA GLY A 82 21.34 -7.59 7.63
C GLY A 82 21.55 -6.13 7.22
N LEU A 83 20.81 -5.20 7.83
CA LEU A 83 20.99 -3.76 7.59
C LEU A 83 22.33 -3.26 8.14
N ALA A 84 22.68 -3.64 9.37
CA ALA A 84 23.96 -3.29 9.99
C ALA A 84 25.14 -3.85 9.18
N LEU A 85 25.10 -5.14 8.83
CA LEU A 85 26.13 -5.79 8.00
C LEU A 85 26.36 -5.05 6.68
N ARG A 86 25.29 -4.63 5.98
CA ARG A 86 25.40 -3.90 4.72
C ARG A 86 25.96 -2.48 4.93
N ALA A 87 25.55 -1.81 6.00
CA ALA A 87 26.05 -0.48 6.35
C ALA A 87 27.55 -0.55 6.69
N ASP A 88 27.95 -1.43 7.61
CA ASP A 88 29.33 -1.60 8.06
C ASP A 88 30.26 -2.02 6.90
N ALA A 89 29.82 -2.95 6.05
CA ALA A 89 30.57 -3.38 4.86
C ALA A 89 30.83 -2.23 3.89
N TRP A 90 29.85 -1.35 3.71
CA TRP A 90 30.01 -0.17 2.87
C TRP A 90 30.85 0.91 3.56
N GLU A 91 30.57 1.21 4.83
CA GLU A 91 31.22 2.29 5.57
C GLU A 91 32.72 2.06 5.77
N ARG A 92 33.12 0.83 6.13
CA ARG A 92 34.51 0.49 6.45
C ARG A 92 35.31 -0.04 5.28
N HIS A 93 34.66 -0.72 4.33
CA HIS A 93 35.36 -1.46 3.29
C HIS A 93 34.91 -1.13 1.87
N ARG A 94 33.88 -0.29 1.70
CA ARG A 94 33.28 0.04 0.39
C ARG A 94 32.87 -1.20 -0.41
N VAL A 95 32.48 -2.26 0.30
CA VAL A 95 32.05 -3.53 -0.28
C VAL A 95 30.53 -3.65 -0.24
N SER A 96 29.93 -3.97 -1.38
CA SER A 96 28.49 -4.24 -1.47
C SER A 96 28.13 -5.65 -1.00
N VAL A 97 27.12 -5.74 -0.14
CA VAL A 97 26.54 -7.00 0.36
C VAL A 97 25.08 -7.10 -0.10
N GLY A 98 24.79 -8.11 -0.94
CA GLY A 98 23.47 -8.38 -1.49
C GLY A 98 22.69 -9.44 -0.71
N PHE A 99 21.56 -9.85 -1.26
CA PHE A 99 20.67 -10.83 -0.64
C PHE A 99 21.35 -12.19 -0.41
N ALA A 100 22.09 -12.67 -1.40
CA ALA A 100 22.76 -13.97 -1.32
C ALA A 100 23.81 -14.00 -0.20
N GLU A 101 24.64 -12.96 -0.06
CA GLU A 101 25.62 -12.85 1.02
C GLU A 101 24.96 -12.70 2.38
N SER A 102 23.88 -11.91 2.48
CA SER A 102 23.13 -11.78 3.73
C SER A 102 22.56 -13.15 4.17
N CYS A 103 22.13 -14.00 3.23
CA CYS A 103 21.67 -15.36 3.55
C CYS A 103 22.81 -16.29 4.00
N ARG A 104 24.03 -16.10 3.49
CA ARG A 104 25.21 -16.84 3.97
C ARG A 104 25.54 -16.44 5.41
N ALA A 105 25.55 -15.14 5.71
CA ALA A 105 25.74 -14.62 7.06
C ALA A 105 24.68 -15.17 8.04
N LEU A 106 23.43 -15.28 7.62
CA LEU A 106 22.35 -15.87 8.43
C LEU A 106 22.65 -17.31 8.87
N THR A 107 23.37 -18.11 8.07
CA THR A 107 23.77 -19.46 8.48
C THR A 107 24.68 -19.40 9.70
N GLY A 108 25.69 -18.51 9.69
CA GLY A 108 26.57 -18.27 10.83
C GLY A 108 25.80 -17.74 12.04
N TRP A 109 24.90 -16.77 11.85
CA TRP A 109 24.06 -16.25 12.94
C TRP A 109 23.21 -17.33 13.61
N ARG A 110 22.73 -18.33 12.87
CA ARG A 110 21.95 -19.43 13.46
C ARG A 110 22.82 -20.43 14.23
N GLN A 111 24.13 -20.47 13.99
CA GLN A 111 25.06 -21.40 14.63
C GLN A 111 25.77 -20.79 15.83
N ALA A 112 25.94 -19.47 15.86
CA ALA A 112 26.59 -18.79 16.99
C ALA A 112 25.81 -18.97 18.29
N SER A 113 26.53 -19.20 19.39
CA SER A 113 25.99 -19.54 20.71
C SER A 113 24.94 -18.51 21.20
N GLY A 114 25.27 -17.22 21.10
CA GLY A 114 24.40 -16.11 21.53
C GLY A 114 23.15 -15.88 20.68
N THR A 115 23.05 -16.48 19.48
CA THR A 115 21.93 -16.30 18.53
C THR A 115 21.33 -17.62 18.08
N SER A 116 21.62 -18.69 18.81
CA SER A 116 21.15 -20.05 18.55
C SER A 116 19.62 -20.20 18.59
N TRP A 117 18.92 -19.32 19.31
CA TRP A 117 17.45 -19.21 19.36
C TRP A 117 16.82 -18.93 17.98
N LEU A 118 17.57 -18.42 17.00
CA LEU A 118 17.12 -18.31 15.60
C LEU A 118 16.79 -19.67 14.96
N ARG A 119 17.22 -20.80 15.57
CA ARG A 119 16.89 -22.15 15.11
C ARG A 119 15.49 -22.61 15.53
N GLU A 120 14.88 -21.95 16.51
CA GLU A 120 13.49 -22.20 16.91
C GLU A 120 12.49 -21.74 15.84
N VAL A 121 12.93 -20.88 14.92
CA VAL A 121 12.13 -20.33 13.82
C VAL A 121 12.57 -20.93 12.47
N SER A 122 11.63 -21.03 11.53
CA SER A 122 11.93 -21.49 10.18
C SER A 122 12.94 -20.56 9.46
N SER A 123 14.01 -21.14 8.92
CA SER A 123 15.04 -20.42 8.17
C SER A 123 14.47 -19.70 6.93
N THR A 124 13.45 -20.27 6.29
CA THR A 124 12.82 -19.68 5.10
C THR A 124 12.14 -18.35 5.43
N VAL A 125 11.56 -18.23 6.62
CA VAL A 125 10.91 -17.01 7.12
C VAL A 125 11.96 -15.93 7.47
N LEU A 126 13.10 -16.35 8.03
CA LEU A 126 14.23 -15.44 8.28
C LEU A 126 14.82 -14.90 6.97
N GLN A 127 14.99 -15.76 5.96
CA GLN A 127 15.43 -15.34 4.63
C GLN A 127 14.44 -14.36 3.97
N GLN A 128 13.12 -14.52 4.16
CA GLN A 128 12.15 -13.52 3.67
C GLN A 128 12.35 -12.15 4.33
N SER A 129 12.83 -12.10 5.57
CA SER A 129 13.15 -10.83 6.23
C SER A 129 14.32 -10.11 5.54
N LEU A 130 15.32 -10.86 5.08
CA LEU A 130 16.41 -10.34 4.25
C LEU A 130 15.94 -9.93 2.85
N ARG A 131 14.97 -10.65 2.25
CA ARG A 131 14.35 -10.21 0.97
C ARG A 131 13.60 -8.89 1.13
N HIS A 132 12.92 -8.67 2.26
CA HIS A 132 12.27 -7.40 2.53
C HIS A 132 13.27 -6.25 2.69
N LEU A 133 14.47 -6.51 3.24
CA LEU A 133 15.57 -5.56 3.29
C LEU A 133 16.08 -5.25 1.88
N ASP A 134 16.30 -6.28 1.08
CA ASP A 134 16.77 -6.15 -0.29
C ASP A 134 15.82 -5.28 -1.14
N GLY A 135 14.52 -5.59 -1.10
CA GLY A 135 13.51 -4.76 -1.77
C GLY A 135 13.41 -3.33 -1.21
N ALA A 136 13.80 -3.09 0.04
CA ALA A 136 13.89 -1.73 0.59
C ALA A 136 15.07 -0.96 -0.01
N PHE A 137 16.24 -1.60 -0.15
CA PHE A 137 17.38 -1.03 -0.85
C PHE A 137 17.09 -0.80 -2.33
N THR A 138 16.44 -1.73 -3.04
CA THR A 138 16.04 -1.53 -4.44
C THR A 138 15.20 -0.27 -4.61
N ARG A 139 14.21 -0.04 -3.72
CA ARG A 139 13.40 1.19 -3.76
C ARG A 139 14.20 2.43 -3.42
N PHE A 140 15.14 2.34 -2.48
CA PHE A 140 16.03 3.44 -2.13
C PHE A 140 16.93 3.86 -3.30
N PHE A 141 17.58 2.90 -3.97
CA PHE A 141 18.44 3.18 -5.12
C PHE A 141 17.67 3.70 -6.34
N ARG A 142 16.40 3.28 -6.50
CA ARG A 142 15.46 3.85 -7.48
C ARG A 142 14.88 5.22 -7.07
N GLN A 143 15.34 5.81 -5.97
CA GLN A 143 14.86 7.08 -5.42
C GLN A 143 13.36 7.12 -5.08
N ASN A 144 12.73 5.94 -4.99
CA ASN A 144 11.31 5.78 -4.67
C ASN A 144 11.05 5.65 -3.16
N ALA A 145 12.11 5.55 -2.36
CA ALA A 145 12.03 5.47 -0.91
C ALA A 145 13.29 6.07 -0.25
N LYS A 146 13.17 6.43 1.03
CA LYS A 146 14.32 6.80 1.87
C LYS A 146 15.16 5.56 2.23
N TYR A 147 16.38 5.81 2.70
CA TYR A 147 17.29 4.76 3.18
C TYR A 147 16.60 3.82 4.20
N PRO A 148 16.77 2.49 4.10
CA PRO A 148 16.15 1.53 5.02
C PRO A 148 16.45 1.82 6.50
N GLN A 149 15.45 1.67 7.36
CA GLN A 149 15.55 2.00 8.78
C GLN A 149 15.46 0.76 9.66
N ARG A 150 16.21 0.75 10.78
CA ARG A 150 16.13 -0.34 11.77
C ARG A 150 14.69 -0.51 12.29
N LYS A 151 14.24 -1.76 12.37
CA LYS A 151 12.96 -2.14 12.95
C LYS A 151 13.05 -2.18 14.47
N ARG A 152 12.02 -1.71 15.16
CA ARG A 152 11.97 -1.58 16.62
C ARG A 152 10.79 -2.35 17.22
N LYS A 153 11.02 -3.08 18.32
CA LYS A 153 9.94 -3.77 19.07
C LYS A 153 8.89 -2.75 19.50
N HIS A 154 7.62 -3.11 19.40
CA HIS A 154 6.48 -2.23 19.71
C HIS A 154 6.34 -0.93 18.88
N ARG A 155 7.18 -0.71 17.87
CA ARG A 155 7.12 0.45 16.95
C ARG A 155 6.92 0.02 15.49
N SER A 156 7.71 -0.94 15.04
CA SER A 156 7.50 -1.62 13.77
C SER A 156 6.33 -2.60 13.86
N ARG A 157 5.68 -2.87 12.72
CA ARG A 157 4.64 -3.90 12.61
C ARG A 157 5.24 -5.27 12.93
N ASP A 158 4.53 -6.05 13.75
CA ASP A 158 4.86 -7.45 13.97
C ASP A 158 4.35 -8.23 12.76
N SER A 159 5.28 -8.80 11.99
CA SER A 159 4.97 -9.47 10.73
C SER A 159 6.00 -10.53 10.38
N ALA A 160 5.53 -11.67 9.89
CA ALA A 160 6.34 -12.75 9.33
C ALA A 160 5.75 -13.20 8.00
N THR A 161 6.61 -13.52 7.04
CA THR A 161 6.21 -13.95 5.71
C THR A 161 6.72 -15.35 5.44
N TYR A 162 5.80 -16.24 5.12
CA TYR A 162 6.01 -17.65 4.84
C TYR A 162 5.81 -17.87 3.33
N VAL A 163 6.83 -18.40 2.67
CA VAL A 163 6.71 -18.92 1.30
C VAL A 163 6.18 -20.35 1.33
N ARG A 164 5.87 -20.96 0.18
CA ARG A 164 5.27 -22.30 0.07
C ARG A 164 5.93 -23.38 0.95
N THR A 165 7.25 -23.36 1.10
CA THR A 165 7.98 -24.32 1.97
C THR A 165 7.85 -24.02 3.48
N GLY A 166 7.26 -22.89 3.83
CA GLY A 166 7.06 -22.41 5.20
C GLY A 166 5.62 -22.57 5.71
N PHE A 167 4.72 -23.17 4.94
CA PHE A 167 3.36 -23.47 5.38
C PHE A 167 2.78 -24.67 4.63
N ARG A 168 1.76 -25.30 5.20
CA ARG A 168 0.91 -26.29 4.54
C ARG A 168 -0.45 -25.66 4.28
N TRP A 169 -0.95 -25.85 3.06
CA TRP A 169 -2.31 -25.51 2.65
C TRP A 169 -3.04 -26.81 2.33
N THR A 170 -4.21 -26.99 2.92
CA THR A 170 -5.12 -28.08 2.61
C THR A 170 -6.48 -27.45 2.35
N GLU A 171 -6.92 -27.48 1.10
CA GLU A 171 -8.21 -26.93 0.69
C GLU A 171 -9.34 -27.76 1.33
N ASP A 172 -10.42 -27.06 1.69
CA ASP A 172 -11.65 -27.65 2.21
C ASP A 172 -12.47 -28.21 1.04
N PRO A 173 -12.69 -29.55 0.96
CA PRO A 173 -13.43 -30.16 -0.14
C PRO A 173 -14.89 -29.69 -0.24
N GLU A 174 -15.50 -29.32 0.88
CA GLU A 174 -16.90 -28.87 0.92
C GLU A 174 -17.03 -27.37 0.61
N ARG A 175 -15.94 -26.62 0.77
CA ARG A 175 -15.90 -25.17 0.56
C ARG A 175 -14.64 -24.75 -0.22
N PRO A 176 -14.64 -24.94 -1.55
CA PRO A 176 -13.54 -24.54 -2.42
C PRO A 176 -13.08 -23.10 -2.19
N GLY A 177 -11.76 -22.88 -2.25
CA GLY A 177 -11.12 -21.60 -1.96
C GLY A 177 -10.97 -21.28 -0.46
N THR A 178 -11.47 -22.13 0.44
CA THR A 178 -11.18 -22.08 1.88
C THR A 178 -10.36 -23.29 2.30
N GLY A 179 -9.82 -23.29 3.53
CA GLY A 179 -9.00 -24.43 3.95
C GLY A 179 -8.22 -24.23 5.23
N LEU A 180 -7.44 -25.25 5.54
CA LEU A 180 -6.53 -25.29 6.69
C LEU A 180 -5.16 -24.74 6.31
N VAL A 181 -4.65 -23.87 7.18
CA VAL A 181 -3.33 -23.25 7.04
C VAL A 181 -2.48 -23.60 8.26
N THR A 182 -1.45 -24.44 8.07
CA THR A 182 -0.50 -24.78 9.14
C THR A 182 0.85 -24.14 8.84
N LEU A 183 1.34 -23.28 9.73
CA LEU A 183 2.64 -22.63 9.54
C LEU A 183 3.80 -23.55 9.94
N ALA A 184 4.98 -23.33 9.36
CA ALA A 184 6.18 -24.02 9.79
C ALA A 184 6.45 -23.78 11.29
N LYS A 185 6.93 -24.83 11.97
CA LYS A 185 7.13 -24.87 13.44
C LYS A 185 5.83 -24.78 14.26
N GLN A 186 4.69 -25.10 13.65
CA GLN A 186 3.42 -25.32 14.32
C GLN A 186 2.86 -26.68 13.89
N THR A 187 2.19 -27.38 14.81
CA THR A 187 1.62 -28.71 14.57
C THR A 187 0.15 -28.64 14.16
N VAL A 188 -0.60 -27.68 14.70
CA VAL A 188 -2.03 -27.50 14.42
C VAL A 188 -2.27 -26.32 13.47
N PRO A 189 -3.30 -26.40 12.60
CA PRO A 189 -3.70 -25.29 11.73
C PRO A 189 -4.04 -24.01 12.51
N LEU A 190 -3.85 -22.86 11.87
CA LEU A 190 -4.40 -21.61 12.35
C LEU A 190 -5.93 -21.64 12.24
N ASP A 191 -6.62 -21.17 13.27
CA ASP A 191 -8.04 -20.82 13.16
C ASP A 191 -8.16 -19.55 12.31
N VAL A 192 -8.52 -19.73 11.03
CA VAL A 192 -8.69 -18.65 10.05
C VAL A 192 -10.18 -18.42 9.83
N ARG A 193 -10.63 -17.17 10.06
CA ARG A 193 -11.98 -16.76 9.70
C ARG A 193 -12.05 -16.38 8.23
N TRP A 194 -12.44 -17.35 7.41
CA TRP A 194 -12.70 -17.17 5.98
C TRP A 194 -13.96 -16.32 5.76
N SER A 195 -13.78 -15.03 5.48
CA SER A 195 -14.88 -14.11 5.15
C SER A 195 -15.30 -14.18 3.68
N ARG A 196 -14.51 -14.83 2.84
CA ARG A 196 -14.68 -15.03 1.41
C ARG A 196 -13.74 -16.16 0.96
N PRO A 197 -14.09 -16.95 -0.05
CA PRO A 197 -13.18 -17.92 -0.63
C PRO A 197 -12.05 -17.23 -1.42
N LEU A 198 -10.91 -17.90 -1.56
CA LEU A 198 -9.95 -17.62 -2.62
C LEU A 198 -10.58 -17.97 -3.98
N PRO A 199 -10.08 -17.42 -5.10
CA PRO A 199 -10.55 -17.80 -6.42
C PRO A 199 -10.45 -19.31 -6.64
N ALA A 200 -11.40 -19.87 -7.38
CA ALA A 200 -11.41 -21.30 -7.71
C ALA A 200 -10.08 -21.72 -8.37
N GLY A 201 -9.50 -22.83 -7.91
CA GLY A 201 -8.22 -23.35 -8.39
C GLY A 201 -6.98 -22.56 -7.94
N ALA A 202 -7.14 -21.44 -7.21
CA ALA A 202 -6.00 -20.64 -6.78
C ALA A 202 -5.41 -21.16 -5.46
N ALA A 203 -4.16 -21.62 -5.51
CA ALA A 203 -3.41 -22.00 -4.32
C ALA A 203 -2.60 -20.82 -3.74
N PRO A 204 -2.46 -20.73 -2.40
CA PRO A 204 -1.57 -19.75 -1.77
C PRO A 204 -0.12 -19.84 -2.26
N VAL A 205 0.43 -18.72 -2.71
CA VAL A 205 1.85 -18.58 -3.10
C VAL A 205 2.71 -18.20 -1.90
N LYS A 206 2.16 -17.33 -1.04
CA LYS A 206 2.84 -16.77 0.12
C LYS A 206 1.81 -16.37 1.17
N LEU A 207 2.13 -16.59 2.43
CA LEU A 207 1.34 -16.12 3.56
C LEU A 207 2.12 -15.05 4.31
N SER A 208 1.47 -13.98 4.73
CA SER A 208 2.04 -13.03 5.69
C SER A 208 1.15 -12.95 6.92
N VAL A 209 1.69 -13.37 8.06
CA VAL A 209 1.00 -13.28 9.35
C VAL A 209 1.43 -11.98 10.02
N THR A 210 0.45 -11.22 10.49
CA THR A 210 0.69 -9.93 11.15
C THR A 210 -0.11 -9.81 12.43
N ARG A 211 0.48 -9.16 13.43
CA ARG A 211 -0.22 -8.72 14.65
C ARG A 211 -0.29 -7.20 14.66
N ASP A 212 -1.50 -6.65 14.68
CA ASP A 212 -1.69 -5.21 14.78
C ASP A 212 -1.51 -4.70 16.22
N ARG A 213 -1.67 -3.38 16.42
CA ARG A 213 -1.50 -2.77 17.74
C ARG A 213 -2.64 -3.06 18.71
N ALA A 214 -3.79 -3.49 18.21
CA ALA A 214 -4.94 -3.91 18.99
C ALA A 214 -4.84 -5.39 19.42
N GLY A 215 -3.74 -6.08 19.11
CA GLY A 215 -3.52 -7.48 19.46
C GLY A 215 -4.14 -8.47 18.47
N ARG A 216 -4.66 -7.96 17.34
CA ARG A 216 -5.42 -8.73 16.37
C ARG A 216 -4.47 -9.39 15.36
N TYR A 217 -4.60 -10.70 15.15
CA TYR A 217 -3.82 -11.47 14.18
C TYR A 217 -4.50 -11.59 12.82
N PHE A 218 -3.76 -11.36 11.74
CA PHE A 218 -4.27 -11.48 10.38
C PHE A 218 -3.34 -12.36 9.56
N VAL A 219 -3.93 -13.20 8.72
CA VAL A 219 -3.22 -13.89 7.65
C VAL A 219 -3.56 -13.20 6.33
N ALA A 220 -2.52 -12.77 5.62
CA ALA A 220 -2.62 -12.23 4.27
C ALA A 220 -2.11 -13.29 3.29
N VAL A 221 -3.03 -13.84 2.51
CA VAL A 221 -2.81 -14.89 1.53
C VAL A 221 -2.56 -14.24 0.18
N LEU A 222 -1.35 -14.37 -0.36
CA LEU A 222 -1.04 -13.97 -1.72
C LEU A 222 -1.36 -15.14 -2.65
N VAL A 223 -2.22 -14.90 -3.63
CA VAL A 223 -2.51 -15.83 -4.73
C VAL A 223 -2.13 -15.19 -6.06
N GLU A 224 -1.95 -16.05 -7.07
CA GLU A 224 -1.88 -15.64 -8.47
C GLU A 224 -3.22 -16.01 -9.09
N GLU A 225 -3.95 -15.02 -9.59
CA GLU A 225 -5.30 -15.19 -10.15
C GLU A 225 -5.40 -14.46 -11.49
N ARG A 226 -6.17 -15.01 -12.43
CA ARG A 226 -6.61 -14.25 -13.60
C ARG A 226 -7.85 -13.45 -13.17
N ILE A 227 -7.81 -12.14 -13.40
CA ILE A 227 -8.96 -11.27 -13.15
C ILE A 227 -9.57 -10.97 -14.50
N GLU A 228 -10.78 -11.46 -14.71
CA GLU A 228 -11.53 -11.17 -15.92
C GLU A 228 -12.00 -9.71 -15.89
N PRO A 229 -11.81 -8.95 -16.99
CA PRO A 229 -12.43 -7.64 -17.14
C PRO A 229 -13.94 -7.73 -16.97
N LEU A 230 -14.53 -6.67 -16.43
CA LEU A 230 -15.99 -6.59 -16.37
C LEU A 230 -16.53 -6.28 -17.78
N PRO A 231 -17.79 -6.67 -18.09
CA PRO A 231 -18.46 -6.24 -19.31
C PRO A 231 -18.36 -4.72 -19.46
N ALA A 232 -18.17 -4.26 -20.70
CA ALA A 232 -18.07 -2.84 -20.98
C ALA A 232 -19.36 -2.13 -20.56
N ALA A 233 -19.23 -1.02 -19.84
CA ALA A 233 -20.38 -0.24 -19.38
C ALA A 233 -20.62 0.92 -20.35
N PHE A 234 -21.75 0.88 -21.07
CA PHE A 234 -22.19 1.94 -21.97
C PHE A 234 -23.44 2.63 -21.41
N VAL A 235 -23.71 3.83 -21.90
CA VAL A 235 -25.01 4.49 -21.66
C VAL A 235 -26.10 3.68 -22.40
N ALA A 236 -27.30 3.60 -21.82
CA ALA A 236 -28.39 2.74 -22.32
C ALA A 236 -28.74 2.98 -23.80
N ASP A 237 -28.54 4.21 -24.28
CA ASP A 237 -29.05 4.68 -25.56
C ASP A 237 -27.94 4.83 -26.62
N GLY A 238 -26.71 4.34 -26.39
CA GLY A 238 -25.61 4.63 -27.30
C GLY A 238 -24.32 3.82 -27.19
N ARG A 239 -23.35 4.21 -28.02
CA ARG A 239 -21.98 3.66 -28.10
C ARG A 239 -21.00 4.34 -27.14
N GLU A 240 -21.47 5.30 -26.32
CA GLU A 240 -20.62 6.08 -25.44
C GLU A 240 -20.35 5.33 -24.12
N PRO A 241 -19.08 5.22 -23.69
CA PRO A 241 -18.76 4.58 -22.42
C PRO A 241 -19.38 5.37 -21.27
N ARG A 242 -20.02 4.66 -20.34
CA ARG A 242 -20.58 5.27 -19.13
C ARG A 242 -19.45 5.86 -18.29
N ALA A 243 -19.54 7.15 -18.01
CA ALA A 243 -18.51 7.90 -17.30
C ALA A 243 -19.08 8.63 -16.09
N VAL A 244 -18.28 8.70 -15.01
CA VAL A 244 -18.63 9.41 -13.78
C VAL A 244 -17.52 10.38 -13.38
N GLY A 245 -17.91 11.62 -13.07
CA GLY A 245 -17.06 12.64 -12.46
C GLY A 245 -17.11 12.55 -10.94
N ILE A 246 -15.95 12.59 -10.29
CA ILE A 246 -15.81 12.36 -8.86
C ILE A 246 -15.08 13.56 -8.24
N ASP A 247 -15.85 14.45 -7.63
CA ASP A 247 -15.32 15.57 -6.83
C ASP A 247 -15.02 15.11 -5.40
N LEU A 248 -13.82 15.43 -4.90
CA LEU A 248 -13.31 14.95 -3.61
C LEU A 248 -13.38 16.05 -2.54
N GLY A 249 -14.39 15.97 -1.68
CA GLY A 249 -14.68 17.00 -0.68
C GLY A 249 -14.33 16.64 0.77
N LEU A 250 -14.40 17.66 1.64
CA LEU A 250 -14.46 17.49 3.10
C LEU A 250 -15.89 17.64 3.65
N ALA A 251 -16.80 18.24 2.88
CA ALA A 251 -18.22 18.35 3.22
C ALA A 251 -18.87 16.97 3.07
N ALA A 252 -19.05 16.51 1.84
CA ALA A 252 -19.17 15.10 1.47
C ALA A 252 -17.76 14.53 1.18
N LEU A 253 -17.57 13.21 1.29
CA LEU A 253 -16.32 12.55 0.93
C LEU A 253 -16.13 12.54 -0.60
N VAL A 254 -17.22 12.29 -1.31
CA VAL A 254 -17.33 12.28 -2.76
C VAL A 254 -18.66 12.93 -3.17
N THR A 255 -18.62 13.77 -4.19
CA THR A 255 -19.80 14.24 -4.93
C THR A 255 -19.69 13.75 -6.38
N LEU A 256 -20.76 13.15 -6.90
CA LEU A 256 -20.83 12.66 -8.29
C LEU A 256 -21.52 13.69 -9.20
N ASP A 257 -21.33 13.56 -10.51
CA ASP A 257 -21.89 14.44 -11.52
C ASP A 257 -23.43 14.35 -11.65
N ASP A 258 -24.02 13.24 -11.19
CA ASP A 258 -25.46 13.02 -11.09
C ASP A 258 -26.10 13.65 -9.83
N GLY A 259 -25.31 14.33 -8.99
CA GLY A 259 -25.76 14.93 -7.74
C GLY A 259 -25.67 14.02 -6.52
N THR A 260 -25.34 12.74 -6.68
CA THR A 260 -25.15 11.81 -5.57
C THR A 260 -23.99 12.25 -4.69
N LYS A 261 -24.24 12.39 -3.38
CA LYS A 261 -23.21 12.74 -2.38
C LYS A 261 -22.98 11.57 -1.43
N VAL A 262 -21.72 11.15 -1.31
CA VAL A 262 -21.30 10.12 -0.36
C VAL A 262 -20.75 10.80 0.88
N ASP A 263 -21.42 10.63 2.00
CA ASP A 263 -21.07 11.29 3.25
C ASP A 263 -19.68 10.91 3.76
N HIS A 264 -19.02 11.88 4.39
CA HIS A 264 -17.76 11.65 5.08
C HIS A 264 -18.05 11.13 6.51
N PRO A 265 -17.64 9.91 6.90
CA PRO A 265 -17.96 9.35 8.23
C PRO A 265 -17.32 10.10 9.40
N ARG A 266 -16.23 10.85 9.12
CA ARG A 266 -15.57 11.80 10.04
C ARG A 266 -15.14 11.09 11.34
N LEU A 267 -14.61 9.87 11.22
CA LEU A 267 -14.31 8.98 12.33
C LEU A 267 -13.28 9.56 13.31
N LEU A 268 -12.24 10.23 12.81
CA LEU A 268 -11.27 10.91 13.66
C LEU A 268 -11.88 12.11 14.38
N LYS A 269 -12.89 12.78 13.80
CA LYS A 269 -13.66 13.83 14.48
C LYS A 269 -14.57 13.22 15.55
N LYS A 270 -15.36 12.20 15.19
CA LYS A 270 -16.30 11.47 16.05
C LYS A 270 -15.61 10.93 17.31
N HIS A 271 -14.51 10.20 17.14
CA HIS A 271 -13.76 9.61 18.25
C HIS A 271 -12.66 10.53 18.81
N GLY A 272 -12.59 11.79 18.35
CA GLY A 272 -11.45 12.66 18.63
C GLY A 272 -11.32 13.07 20.10
N LYS A 273 -12.45 13.35 20.77
CA LYS A 273 -12.47 13.68 22.21
C LYS A 273 -12.02 12.49 23.05
N GLU A 274 -12.49 11.29 22.71
CA GLU A 274 -12.13 10.05 23.40
C GLU A 274 -10.64 9.72 23.21
N LEU A 275 -10.12 9.78 21.98
CA LEU A 275 -8.69 9.60 21.69
C LEU A 275 -7.83 10.56 22.51
N ALA A 276 -8.19 11.85 22.54
CA ALA A 276 -7.44 12.84 23.30
C ALA A 276 -7.44 12.55 24.81
N ARG A 277 -8.60 12.15 25.36
CA ARG A 277 -8.71 11.75 26.77
C ARG A 277 -7.84 10.54 27.08
N LEU A 278 -7.92 9.49 26.26
CA LEU A 278 -7.11 8.27 26.43
C LEU A 278 -5.61 8.57 26.29
N GLN A 279 -5.20 9.42 25.34
CA GLN A 279 -3.80 9.82 25.15
C GLN A 279 -3.26 10.65 26.32
N ARG A 280 -4.04 11.60 26.87
CA ARG A 280 -3.68 12.33 28.09
C ARG A 280 -3.56 11.39 29.29
N GLY A 281 -4.52 10.49 29.45
CA GLY A 281 -4.49 9.46 30.49
C GLY A 281 -3.30 8.53 30.36
N LEU A 282 -2.92 8.17 29.12
CA LEU A 282 -1.70 7.41 28.85
C LEU A 282 -0.46 8.19 29.29
N HIS A 283 -0.34 9.48 28.94
CA HIS A 283 0.83 10.30 29.26
C HIS A 283 1.13 10.32 30.76
N ARG A 284 0.09 10.44 31.60
CA ARG A 284 0.20 10.48 33.07
C ARG A 284 0.60 9.15 33.72
N LYS A 285 0.53 8.01 33.00
CA LYS A 285 0.82 6.68 33.57
C LYS A 285 2.30 6.32 33.49
N LYS A 286 2.85 5.80 34.60
CA LYS A 286 4.25 5.32 34.72
C LYS A 286 4.64 4.43 33.53
N LYS A 287 5.77 4.75 32.88
CA LYS A 287 6.34 3.93 31.80
C LYS A 287 6.57 2.50 32.31
N GLY A 288 6.23 1.51 31.49
CA GLY A 288 6.33 0.09 31.86
C GLY A 288 5.18 -0.49 32.70
N SER A 289 4.33 0.33 33.33
CA SER A 289 3.24 -0.20 34.17
C SER A 289 2.15 -0.97 33.38
N LYS A 290 1.54 -1.99 34.03
CA LYS A 290 0.39 -2.73 33.48
C LYS A 290 -0.76 -1.80 33.09
N ASN A 291 -1.02 -0.77 33.90
CA ASN A 291 -2.04 0.25 33.61
C ASN A 291 -1.75 1.07 32.35
N ARG A 292 -0.46 1.38 32.10
CA ARG A 292 -0.06 2.03 30.85
C ARG A 292 -0.28 1.12 29.65
N ALA A 293 0.02 -0.17 29.77
CA ALA A 293 -0.22 -1.16 28.71
C ALA A 293 -1.72 -1.24 28.36
N LYS A 294 -2.60 -1.36 29.35
CA LYS A 294 -4.07 -1.34 29.17
C LYS A 294 -4.54 -0.07 28.43
N ALA A 295 -4.01 1.11 28.82
CA ALA A 295 -4.36 2.36 28.14
C ALA A 295 -3.88 2.41 26.67
N ARG A 296 -2.69 1.89 26.37
CA ARG A 296 -2.18 1.79 24.99
C ARG A 296 -3.06 0.89 24.13
N GLU A 297 -3.48 -0.24 24.69
CA GLU A 297 -4.34 -1.19 24.01
C GLU A 297 -5.71 -0.58 23.66
N ARG A 298 -6.35 0.13 24.60
CA ARG A 298 -7.60 0.86 24.34
C ARG A 298 -7.46 1.86 23.19
N ILE A 299 -6.39 2.65 23.19
CA ILE A 299 -6.09 3.59 22.09
C ILE A 299 -5.92 2.83 20.78
N ALA A 300 -5.20 1.71 20.79
CA ALA A 300 -4.97 0.91 19.60
C ALA A 300 -6.24 0.28 19.03
N ARG A 301 -7.14 -0.22 19.89
CA ARG A 301 -8.46 -0.73 19.49
C ARG A 301 -9.31 0.36 18.83
N LEU A 302 -9.28 1.58 19.36
CA LEU A 302 -10.02 2.70 18.77
C LEU A 302 -9.45 3.12 17.40
N TYR A 303 -8.12 3.17 17.26
CA TYR A 303 -7.50 3.39 15.94
C TYR A 303 -7.77 2.24 14.95
N ALA A 304 -7.82 1.00 15.44
CA ALA A 304 -8.18 -0.15 14.62
C ALA A 304 -9.61 -0.01 14.07
N LEU A 305 -10.59 0.32 14.92
CA LEU A 305 -11.97 0.61 14.50
C LEU A 305 -12.01 1.70 13.42
N ILE A 306 -11.37 2.85 13.67
CA ILE A 306 -11.33 3.96 12.71
C ILE A 306 -10.74 3.51 11.37
N SER A 307 -9.63 2.75 11.40
CA SER A 307 -8.97 2.27 10.19
C SER A 307 -9.82 1.26 9.43
N ASP A 308 -10.50 0.36 10.13
CA ASP A 308 -11.29 -0.71 9.51
C ASP A 308 -12.56 -0.15 8.87
N VAL A 309 -13.33 0.68 9.59
CA VAL A 309 -14.56 1.31 9.05
C VAL A 309 -14.24 2.15 7.82
N ARG A 310 -13.17 2.97 7.89
CA ARG A 310 -12.74 3.77 6.75
C ARG A 310 -12.30 2.90 5.56
N GLY A 311 -11.53 1.84 5.82
CA GLY A 311 -11.08 0.93 4.78
C GLY A 311 -12.25 0.25 4.07
N ASP A 312 -13.23 -0.22 4.84
CA ASP A 312 -14.45 -0.85 4.33
C ASP A 312 -15.32 0.12 3.52
N THR A 313 -15.56 1.33 4.04
CA THR A 313 -16.32 2.37 3.34
C THR A 313 -15.71 2.70 1.98
N LEU A 314 -14.38 2.90 1.94
CA LEU A 314 -13.67 3.20 0.69
C LEU A 314 -13.68 2.02 -0.28
N ASP A 315 -13.50 0.79 0.23
CA ASP A 315 -13.48 -0.39 -0.64
C ASP A 315 -14.85 -0.64 -1.27
N GLN A 316 -15.94 -0.49 -0.53
CA GLN A 316 -17.30 -0.59 -1.04
C GLN A 316 -17.59 0.49 -2.08
N LEU A 317 -17.28 1.75 -1.75
CA LEU A 317 -17.49 2.89 -2.66
C LEU A 317 -16.74 2.70 -3.98
N THR A 318 -15.44 2.40 -3.91
CA THR A 318 -14.63 2.25 -5.12
C THR A 318 -14.99 1.01 -5.92
N THR A 319 -15.45 -0.08 -5.27
CA THR A 319 -15.97 -1.26 -5.97
C THR A 319 -17.27 -0.92 -6.72
N ARG A 320 -18.19 -0.19 -6.08
CA ARG A 320 -19.44 0.26 -6.70
C ARG A 320 -19.17 1.09 -7.96
N LEU A 321 -18.37 2.15 -7.82
CA LEU A 321 -18.07 3.07 -8.92
C LEU A 321 -17.43 2.35 -10.12
N VAL A 322 -16.49 1.43 -9.89
CA VAL A 322 -15.79 0.69 -10.96
C VAL A 322 -16.68 -0.35 -11.63
N ARG A 323 -17.67 -0.90 -10.92
CA ARG A 323 -18.65 -1.81 -11.51
C ARG A 323 -19.65 -1.08 -12.39
N GLU A 324 -20.09 0.09 -11.95
CA GLU A 324 -21.13 0.88 -12.62
C GLU A 324 -20.62 1.65 -13.84
N ASN A 325 -19.32 1.98 -13.91
CA ASN A 325 -18.78 2.91 -14.91
C ASN A 325 -17.60 2.32 -15.69
N GLN A 326 -17.50 2.72 -16.96
CA GLN A 326 -16.38 2.39 -17.84
C GLN A 326 -15.22 3.37 -17.67
N VAL A 327 -15.55 4.65 -17.48
CA VAL A 327 -14.58 5.74 -17.26
C VAL A 327 -14.87 6.41 -15.92
N LEU A 328 -13.84 6.59 -15.10
CA LEU A 328 -13.94 7.26 -13.81
C LEU A 328 -13.01 8.47 -13.84
N VAL A 329 -13.52 9.64 -13.46
CA VAL A 329 -12.75 10.89 -13.54
C VAL A 329 -12.57 11.52 -12.17
N VAL A 330 -11.33 11.82 -11.81
CA VAL A 330 -10.95 12.52 -10.58
C VAL A 330 -10.01 13.67 -10.88
N GLU A 331 -9.92 14.66 -10.00
CA GLU A 331 -8.87 15.68 -10.05
C GLU A 331 -7.53 15.18 -9.47
N ASP A 332 -6.40 15.74 -9.94
CA ASP A 332 -5.08 15.50 -9.35
C ASP A 332 -4.89 16.28 -8.03
N LEU A 333 -5.26 15.67 -6.91
CA LEU A 333 -5.02 16.29 -5.61
C LEU A 333 -3.55 16.25 -5.17
N ALA A 334 -2.99 17.43 -4.89
CA ALA A 334 -1.67 17.60 -4.27
C ALA A 334 -1.68 17.26 -2.76
N ILE A 335 -2.16 16.07 -2.37
CA ILE A 335 -2.45 15.67 -0.98
C ILE A 335 -1.25 15.90 -0.05
N MET A 336 -0.03 15.56 -0.50
CA MET A 336 1.17 15.75 0.31
C MET A 336 1.45 17.23 0.62
N ASN A 337 1.16 18.13 -0.34
CA ASN A 337 1.26 19.58 -0.12
C ASN A 337 0.16 20.04 0.83
N LEU A 338 -1.07 19.53 0.67
CA LEU A 338 -2.18 19.83 1.57
C LEU A 338 -1.95 19.31 3.00
N LEU A 339 -1.05 18.36 3.22
CA LEU A 339 -0.70 17.86 4.55
C LEU A 339 0.49 18.59 5.20
N ARG A 340 1.19 19.48 4.48
CA ARG A 340 2.33 20.22 5.03
C ARG A 340 1.92 21.00 6.28
N PRO A 341 2.71 20.93 7.37
CA PRO A 341 2.50 21.77 8.54
C PRO A 341 2.66 23.25 8.18
N ALA A 342 1.87 24.12 8.82
CA ALA A 342 2.08 25.56 8.78
C ALA A 342 2.84 26.04 10.03
N VAL A 343 3.64 27.09 9.87
CA VAL A 343 4.36 27.78 10.95
C VAL A 343 3.67 29.12 11.23
N GLY A 344 3.70 29.60 12.48
CA GLY A 344 3.14 30.90 12.85
C GLY A 344 1.61 30.96 12.95
N LYS A 345 1.04 32.13 12.64
CA LYS A 345 -0.41 32.40 12.70
C LYS A 345 -1.14 31.43 11.74
N GLY A 346 -2.20 30.78 12.21
CA GLY A 346 -2.97 29.80 11.43
C GLY A 346 -2.56 28.33 11.59
N ARG A 347 -1.46 28.01 12.31
CA ARG A 347 -1.01 26.62 12.57
C ARG A 347 -2.12 25.72 13.13
N ARG A 348 -2.93 26.21 14.06
CA ARG A 348 -4.05 25.43 14.65
C ARG A 348 -5.14 25.11 13.62
N ARG A 349 -5.54 26.09 12.79
CA ARG A 349 -6.51 25.90 11.71
C ARG A 349 -5.97 24.89 10.70
N LYS A 350 -4.71 25.02 10.30
CA LYS A 350 -4.03 24.08 9.40
C LYS A 350 -4.00 22.66 9.95
N ALA A 351 -3.67 22.49 11.24
CA ALA A 351 -3.64 21.17 11.87
C ALA A 351 -5.03 20.49 11.89
N ARG A 352 -6.11 21.27 12.11
CA ARG A 352 -7.49 20.77 12.03
C ARG A 352 -7.85 20.34 10.60
N LEU A 353 -7.46 21.14 9.61
CA LEU A 353 -7.65 20.79 8.19
C LEU A 353 -6.88 19.51 7.82
N SER A 354 -5.59 19.44 8.15
CA SER A 354 -4.77 18.25 7.89
C SER A 354 -5.37 17.00 8.54
N ARG A 355 -5.92 17.10 9.76
CA ARG A 355 -6.61 15.98 10.41
C ARG A 355 -7.85 15.53 9.63
N SER A 356 -8.62 16.47 9.07
CA SER A 356 -9.82 16.17 8.29
C SER A 356 -9.44 15.48 6.96
N ILE A 357 -8.38 15.95 6.30
CA ILE A 357 -7.84 15.31 5.08
C ILE A 357 -7.32 13.90 5.37
N ILE A 358 -6.62 13.70 6.50
CA ILE A 358 -6.18 12.37 6.93
C ILE A 358 -7.37 11.45 7.19
N ASP A 359 -8.48 11.99 7.71
CA ASP A 359 -9.70 11.23 7.97
C ASP A 359 -10.37 10.80 6.65
N ALA A 360 -10.42 11.70 5.66
CA ALA A 360 -10.98 11.45 4.32
C ALA A 360 -10.21 10.36 3.55
N ALA A 361 -8.89 10.29 3.75
CA ALA A 361 -8.02 9.30 3.12
C ALA A 361 -8.15 9.24 1.57
N TRP A 362 -8.29 10.38 0.92
CA TRP A 362 -8.38 10.50 -0.55
C TRP A 362 -7.25 9.76 -1.28
N GLY A 363 -6.02 9.77 -0.75
CA GLY A 363 -4.90 9.05 -1.37
C GLY A 363 -5.13 7.54 -1.43
N GLU A 364 -5.81 6.96 -0.43
CA GLU A 364 -6.22 5.56 -0.44
C GLU A 364 -7.37 5.31 -1.40
N LEU A 365 -8.37 6.21 -1.46
CA LEU A 365 -9.46 6.15 -2.43
C LEU A 365 -8.92 6.10 -3.87
N ILE A 366 -8.06 7.05 -4.25
CA ILE A 366 -7.49 7.10 -5.62
C ILE A 366 -6.57 5.89 -5.87
N ARG A 367 -5.83 5.41 -4.85
CA ARG A 367 -5.05 4.17 -4.96
C ARG A 367 -5.95 2.96 -5.25
N GLN A 368 -7.11 2.88 -4.60
CA GLN A 368 -8.09 1.82 -4.81
C GLN A 368 -8.72 1.86 -6.19
N LEU A 369 -9.16 3.05 -6.63
CA LEU A 369 -9.65 3.24 -8.00
C LEU A 369 -8.60 2.80 -9.02
N ARG A 370 -7.35 3.24 -8.90
CA ARG A 370 -6.26 2.83 -9.81
C ARG A 370 -6.15 1.32 -9.98
N TYR A 371 -6.02 0.56 -8.89
CA TYR A 371 -5.84 -0.88 -9.03
C TYR A 371 -7.13 -1.59 -9.48
N LYS A 372 -8.31 -1.10 -9.09
CA LYS A 372 -9.59 -1.71 -9.50
C LYS A 372 -9.90 -1.44 -10.97
N CYS A 373 -9.59 -0.24 -11.47
CA CYS A 373 -9.69 0.05 -12.90
C CYS A 373 -8.79 -0.87 -13.71
N ALA A 374 -7.53 -1.04 -13.28
CA ALA A 374 -6.60 -1.98 -13.91
C ALA A 374 -7.05 -3.45 -13.85
N TRP A 375 -7.73 -3.85 -12.76
CA TRP A 375 -8.28 -5.21 -12.62
C TRP A 375 -9.47 -5.47 -13.52
N TYR A 376 -10.38 -4.50 -13.65
CA TYR A 376 -11.69 -4.72 -14.25
C TYR A 376 -11.85 -4.11 -15.64
N GLY A 377 -10.75 -3.71 -16.28
CA GLY A 377 -10.76 -3.12 -17.62
C GLY A 377 -11.48 -1.78 -17.68
N ARG A 378 -11.30 -0.93 -16.65
CA ARG A 378 -11.81 0.45 -16.63
C ARG A 378 -10.68 1.45 -16.80
N THR A 379 -11.03 2.69 -17.14
CA THR A 379 -10.06 3.78 -17.25
C THR A 379 -10.30 4.82 -16.15
N LEU A 380 -9.26 5.08 -15.34
CA LEU A 380 -9.24 6.21 -14.41
C LEU A 380 -8.57 7.41 -15.08
N VAL A 381 -9.32 8.47 -15.34
CA VAL A 381 -8.79 9.74 -15.84
C VAL A 381 -8.52 10.67 -14.66
N ILE A 382 -7.30 11.22 -14.61
CA ILE A 382 -6.86 12.16 -13.58
C ILE A 382 -6.65 13.50 -14.26
N VAL A 383 -7.63 14.38 -14.08
CA VAL A 383 -7.65 15.74 -14.63
C VAL A 383 -6.62 16.60 -13.91
N ASP A 384 -6.04 17.55 -14.64
CA ASP A 384 -5.06 18.46 -14.08
C ASP A 384 -5.65 19.31 -12.93
N ARG A 385 -4.86 19.53 -11.90
CA ARG A 385 -5.28 20.23 -10.68
C ARG A 385 -5.61 21.71 -10.87
N PHE A 386 -5.15 22.31 -11.96
CA PHE A 386 -5.40 23.71 -12.30
C PHE A 386 -6.62 23.87 -13.20
N PHE A 387 -7.24 22.77 -13.64
CA PHE A 387 -8.51 22.80 -14.34
C PHE A 387 -9.58 23.44 -13.43
N PRO A 388 -10.28 24.50 -13.87
CA PRO A 388 -11.15 25.30 -13.00
C PRO A 388 -12.54 24.65 -12.79
N SER A 389 -12.59 23.38 -12.42
CA SER A 389 -13.82 22.57 -12.30
C SER A 389 -14.90 23.25 -11.45
N THR A 390 -14.53 23.83 -10.31
CA THR A 390 -15.48 24.48 -9.39
C THR A 390 -15.99 25.84 -9.86
N ARG A 391 -15.33 26.48 -10.82
CA ARG A 391 -15.64 27.85 -11.29
C ARG A 391 -16.16 27.91 -12.71
N ARG A 392 -15.92 26.88 -13.51
CA ARG A 392 -16.47 26.74 -14.85
C ARG A 392 -17.95 26.40 -14.74
N CYS A 393 -18.82 27.05 -15.49
CA CYS A 393 -20.22 26.67 -15.61
C CYS A 393 -20.31 25.36 -16.41
N SER A 394 -20.96 24.33 -15.88
CA SER A 394 -21.19 23.07 -16.62
C SER A 394 -22.18 23.23 -17.78
N GLY A 395 -23.02 24.27 -17.77
CA GLY A 395 -24.01 24.53 -18.83
C GLY A 395 -23.44 25.29 -20.03
N CYS A 396 -22.69 26.38 -19.80
CA CYS A 396 -22.20 27.26 -20.88
C CYS A 396 -20.67 27.40 -20.93
N HIS A 397 -19.94 26.69 -20.06
CA HIS A 397 -18.48 26.65 -20.02
C HIS A 397 -17.74 27.95 -19.68
N ALA A 398 -18.48 29.04 -19.43
CA ALA A 398 -17.92 30.29 -18.98
C ALA A 398 -17.20 30.13 -17.63
N LYS A 399 -16.05 30.78 -17.50
CA LYS A 399 -15.26 30.76 -16.27
C LYS A 399 -15.77 31.84 -15.32
N GLY A 400 -16.46 31.42 -14.27
CA GLY A 400 -16.96 32.30 -13.23
C GLY A 400 -15.87 32.91 -12.34
N PRO A 401 -16.26 33.80 -11.41
CA PRO A 401 -15.36 34.49 -10.50
C PRO A 401 -14.65 33.52 -9.54
N SER A 402 -13.64 34.01 -8.83
CA SER A 402 -13.02 33.20 -7.78
C SER A 402 -14.01 33.01 -6.64
N LEU A 403 -14.37 31.75 -6.36
CA LEU A 403 -15.34 31.41 -5.32
C LEU A 403 -14.63 31.13 -3.99
N ASP A 404 -15.12 31.74 -2.93
CA ASP A 404 -14.69 31.40 -1.57
C ASP A 404 -15.11 29.98 -1.19
N MET A 405 -14.33 29.34 -0.31
CA MET A 405 -14.63 27.98 0.15
C MET A 405 -16.00 27.83 0.84
N ALA A 406 -16.56 28.92 1.34
CA ALA A 406 -17.86 28.96 2.01
C ALA A 406 -19.03 28.96 1.01
N VAL A 407 -18.80 29.38 -0.23
CA VAL A 407 -19.82 29.40 -1.28
C VAL A 407 -20.13 27.96 -1.70
N ARG A 408 -21.39 27.58 -1.55
CA ARG A 408 -21.92 26.25 -1.90
C ARG A 408 -22.81 26.26 -3.11
N GLU A 409 -23.47 27.37 -3.36
CA GLU A 409 -24.29 27.60 -4.55
C GLU A 409 -23.87 28.90 -5.20
N TRP A 410 -23.91 28.95 -6.53
CA TRP A 410 -23.62 30.15 -7.30
C TRP A 410 -24.40 30.15 -8.61
N THR A 411 -24.68 31.34 -9.13
CA THR A 411 -25.40 31.54 -10.39
C THR A 411 -24.42 31.97 -11.48
N CYS A 412 -24.47 31.32 -12.64
CA CYS A 412 -23.67 31.71 -13.79
C CYS A 412 -24.14 33.06 -14.33
N ALA A 413 -23.22 34.02 -14.47
CA ALA A 413 -23.52 35.34 -15.00
C ALA A 413 -23.88 35.34 -16.50
N GLU A 414 -23.38 34.35 -17.26
CA GLU A 414 -23.58 34.28 -18.72
C GLU A 414 -24.88 33.58 -19.11
N CYS A 415 -25.23 32.45 -18.47
CA CYS A 415 -26.39 31.65 -18.84
C CYS A 415 -27.48 31.57 -17.74
N GLY A 416 -27.26 32.18 -16.58
CA GLY A 416 -28.23 32.18 -15.47
C GLY A 416 -28.38 30.86 -14.71
N ALA A 417 -27.66 29.80 -15.10
CA ALA A 417 -27.75 28.50 -14.42
C ALA A 417 -27.33 28.59 -12.94
N VAL A 418 -28.12 27.98 -12.06
CA VAL A 418 -27.81 27.87 -10.61
C VAL A 418 -27.12 26.54 -10.36
N HIS A 419 -25.96 26.58 -9.71
CA HIS A 419 -25.11 25.42 -9.50
C HIS A 419 -24.88 25.15 -8.03
N ASP A 420 -25.11 23.91 -7.58
CA ASP A 420 -24.36 23.36 -6.46
C ASP A 420 -22.89 23.24 -6.88
N ARG A 421 -21.99 23.84 -6.12
CA ARG A 421 -20.58 23.96 -6.46
C ARG A 421 -19.89 22.61 -6.63
N ASP A 422 -20.17 21.65 -5.74
CA ASP A 422 -19.49 20.35 -5.71
C ASP A 422 -20.04 19.47 -6.86
N VAL A 423 -21.35 19.55 -7.16
CA VAL A 423 -21.97 18.85 -8.30
C VAL A 423 -21.48 19.44 -9.63
N ASN A 424 -21.45 20.76 -9.77
CA ASN A 424 -20.91 21.42 -10.96
C ASN A 424 -19.43 21.07 -11.18
N ALA A 425 -18.64 20.98 -10.10
CA ALA A 425 -17.25 20.52 -10.21
C ALA A 425 -17.16 19.10 -10.76
N ALA A 426 -17.98 18.17 -10.26
CA ALA A 426 -18.04 16.79 -10.76
C ALA A 426 -18.47 16.72 -12.23
N GLN A 427 -19.46 17.51 -12.65
CA GLN A 427 -19.90 17.61 -14.05
C GLN A 427 -18.78 18.11 -14.98
N ASN A 428 -18.11 19.21 -14.62
CA ASN A 428 -16.99 19.73 -15.40
C ASN A 428 -15.81 18.73 -15.43
N LEU A 429 -15.54 18.01 -14.33
CA LEU A 429 -14.53 16.96 -14.32
C LEU A 429 -14.89 15.84 -15.29
N ARG A 430 -16.14 15.35 -15.27
CA ARG A 430 -16.60 14.31 -16.20
C ARG A 430 -16.38 14.73 -17.65
N GLU A 431 -16.78 15.95 -18.01
CA GLU A 431 -16.63 16.49 -19.36
C GLU A 431 -15.15 16.55 -19.80
N GLU A 432 -14.29 17.17 -19.00
CA GLU A 432 -12.86 17.27 -19.31
C GLU A 432 -12.17 15.90 -19.32
N GLY A 433 -12.55 15.02 -18.41
CA GLY A 433 -12.03 13.65 -18.37
C GLY A 433 -12.42 12.85 -19.61
N MET A 434 -13.65 13.02 -20.10
CA MET A 434 -14.11 12.38 -21.34
C MET A 434 -13.40 12.94 -22.56
N ARG A 435 -13.14 14.25 -22.61
CA ARG A 435 -12.30 14.86 -23.65
C ARG A 435 -10.90 14.24 -23.69
N LEU A 436 -10.26 14.10 -22.52
CA LEU A 436 -8.94 13.45 -22.40
C LEU A 436 -8.98 11.96 -22.74
N TYR A 437 -10.03 11.25 -22.32
CA TYR A 437 -10.24 9.85 -22.67
C TYR A 437 -10.32 9.66 -24.18
N TRP A 438 -11.14 10.46 -24.87
CA TRP A 438 -11.29 10.37 -26.32
C TRP A 438 -10.04 10.78 -27.07
N LEU A 439 -9.29 11.77 -26.58
CA LEU A 439 -8.00 12.14 -27.15
C LEU A 439 -7.04 10.93 -27.19
N VAL A 440 -7.02 10.12 -26.13
CA VAL A 440 -6.20 8.89 -26.08
C VAL A 440 -6.83 7.78 -26.91
N ALA A 441 -8.13 7.52 -26.74
CA ALA A 441 -8.82 6.41 -27.39
C ALA A 441 -8.80 6.52 -28.92
N SER A 442 -9.00 7.72 -29.47
CA SER A 442 -8.99 7.96 -30.92
C SER A 442 -7.59 7.90 -31.54
N ALA A 443 -6.53 8.02 -30.73
CA ALA A 443 -5.15 7.89 -31.17
C ALA A 443 -4.65 6.42 -31.17
N LEU A 444 -5.43 5.49 -30.62
CA LEU A 444 -5.05 4.08 -30.54
C LEU A 444 -5.38 3.32 -31.84
N PRO A 445 -4.54 2.34 -32.25
CA PRO A 445 -4.87 1.44 -33.35
C PRO A 445 -6.18 0.66 -33.11
N PRO A 446 -6.88 0.23 -34.18
CA PRO A 446 -8.07 -0.60 -34.07
C PRO A 446 -7.84 -1.84 -33.18
N GLY A 447 -8.79 -2.12 -32.28
CA GLY A 447 -8.72 -3.27 -31.37
C GLY A 447 -7.88 -3.06 -30.10
N ARG A 448 -7.23 -1.90 -29.93
CA ARG A 448 -6.55 -1.53 -28.67
C ARG A 448 -7.54 -0.85 -27.71
N THR A 449 -7.44 -1.22 -26.43
CA THR A 449 -8.22 -0.58 -25.36
C THR A 449 -7.42 0.56 -24.72
N PRO A 450 -8.08 1.65 -24.29
CA PRO A 450 -7.42 2.71 -23.53
C PRO A 450 -6.72 2.18 -22.26
N PRO A 451 -5.64 2.85 -21.82
CA PRO A 451 -4.93 2.44 -20.61
C PRO A 451 -5.83 2.54 -19.37
N SER A 452 -5.49 1.77 -18.34
CA SER A 452 -6.25 1.77 -17.07
C SER A 452 -6.15 3.08 -16.28
N ALA A 453 -5.18 3.93 -16.61
CA ALA A 453 -5.04 5.27 -16.05
C ALA A 453 -4.56 6.25 -17.13
N ILE A 454 -5.19 7.42 -17.19
CA ILE A 454 -4.79 8.57 -18.02
C ILE A 454 -4.55 9.73 -17.07
N LYS A 455 -3.41 10.41 -17.18
CA LYS A 455 -3.11 11.57 -16.34
C LYS A 455 -2.79 12.78 -17.20
N ALA A 456 -3.55 13.85 -17.03
CA ALA A 456 -3.39 15.08 -17.83
C ALA A 456 -2.00 15.72 -17.68
N SER A 457 -1.32 15.50 -16.54
CA SER A 457 0.01 16.04 -16.27
C SER A 457 1.16 15.23 -16.89
N GLU A 458 0.87 14.11 -17.57
CA GLU A 458 1.87 13.27 -18.22
C GLU A 458 1.84 13.53 -19.73
N PRO A 459 3.00 13.68 -20.40
CA PRO A 459 3.02 14.00 -21.83
C PRO A 459 2.32 12.91 -22.65
N ALA A 460 1.61 13.33 -23.71
CA ALA A 460 0.87 12.45 -24.61
C ALA A 460 1.76 11.31 -25.19
N ASP A 461 3.05 11.56 -25.36
CA ASP A 461 4.02 10.58 -25.88
C ASP A 461 4.30 9.41 -24.92
N VAL A 462 4.00 9.56 -23.62
CA VAL A 462 4.13 8.49 -22.61
C VAL A 462 2.87 7.61 -22.55
N LEU A 463 1.71 8.15 -22.94
CA LEU A 463 0.43 7.44 -22.95
C LEU A 463 0.29 6.49 -24.16
N LEU A 464 1.05 6.72 -25.23
CA LEU A 464 1.04 5.94 -26.47
C LEU A 464 2.10 4.81 -26.51
N ALA A 465 2.98 4.73 -25.51
CA ALA A 465 4.09 3.77 -25.47
C ALA A 465 3.88 2.57 -24.50
N ALA A 466 2.65 2.36 -24.00
CA ALA A 466 2.32 1.30 -23.04
C ALA A 466 1.55 0.12 -23.66
#